data_AF-A0A522V8J9-F1
#
_entry.id   AF-A0A522V8J9-F1
#
_cell.length_a   1.000
_cell.length_b   1.000
_cell.length_c   1.000
_cell.angle_alpha   90.00
_cell.angle_beta   90.00
_cell.angle_gamma   90.00
#
_symmetry.space_group_name_H-M   'P 1'
#
loop_
_entity.id
_entity.type
_entity.pdbx_description
1 polymer ?
#
loop_
_entity_poly.entity_id
_entity_poly.type
_entity_poly.pdbx_seq_one_letter_code
_entity_poly.pdbx_strand_id
1 'polypeptide(L)' 'MERQDVVIVGAGVVGLAIARALALAGRDVLIL' A
#
# COMPACT_ATOMS: atom_id res chain seq x y z
N MET A 1 14.02 1.45 12.04
CA MET A 1 12.85 1.63 11.16
C MET A 1 12.75 0.38 10.30
N GLU A 2 11.60 -0.28 10.30
CA GLU A 2 11.32 -1.45 9.47
C GLU A 2 11.18 -1.01 7.99
N ARG A 3 11.59 -1.86 7.04
CA ARG A 3 11.64 -1.50 5.63
C ARG A 3 10.38 -1.96 4.93
N GLN A 4 9.54 -1.01 4.54
CA GLN A 4 8.33 -1.32 3.79
C GLN A 4 8.64 -1.33 2.30
N ASP A 5 8.01 -2.26 1.60
CA ASP A 5 8.13 -2.40 0.15
C ASP A 5 7.45 -1.26 -0.59
N VAL A 6 6.31 -0.79 -0.08
CA VAL A 6 5.51 0.30 -0.65
C VAL A 6 4.91 1.15 0.46
N VAL A 7 4.97 2.47 0.29
CA VAL A 7 4.24 3.44 1.11
C VAL A 7 3.28 4.22 0.22
N ILE A 8 1.99 4.21 0.57
CA ILE A 8 0.95 4.99 -0.10
C ILE A 8 0.54 6.12 0.84
N VAL A 9 0.63 7.35 0.38
CA VAL A 9 0.20 8.53 1.15
C VAL A 9 -1.16 8.98 0.62
N GLY A 10 -2.18 8.91 1.47
CA GLY A 10 -3.57 9.20 1.16
C GLY A 10 -4.42 7.95 0.88
N ALA A 11 -5.41 7.69 1.74
CA ALA A 11 -6.30 6.53 1.68
C ALA A 11 -7.63 6.79 0.92
N GLY A 12 -7.58 7.59 -0.16
CA GLY A 12 -8.72 7.75 -1.05
C GLY A 12 -9.03 6.47 -1.83
N VAL A 13 -10.13 6.46 -2.59
CA VAL A 13 -10.58 5.26 -3.34
C VAL A 13 -9.51 4.70 -4.28
N VAL A 14 -8.70 5.58 -4.88
CA VAL A 14 -7.58 5.18 -5.74
C VAL A 14 -6.45 4.55 -4.93
N GLY A 15 -6.08 5.16 -3.80
CA GLY A 15 -5.03 4.66 -2.92
C GLY A 15 -5.34 3.27 -2.37
N LEU A 16 -6.60 3.06 -1.94
CA LEU A 16 -7.06 1.75 -1.46
C LEU A 16 -7.13 0.69 -2.58
N ALA A 17 -7.55 1.07 -3.79
CA ALA A 17 -7.56 0.16 -4.92
C ALA A 17 -6.14 -0.32 -5.28
N ILE A 18 -5.16 0.59 -5.27
CA ILE A 18 -3.75 0.28 -5.49
C ILE A 18 -3.20 -0.59 -4.35
N ALA A 19 -3.46 -0.22 -3.09
CA ALA A 19 -3.03 -0.99 -1.93
C ALA A 19 -3.55 -2.44 -1.99
N ARG A 20 -4.82 -2.62 -2.35
CA ARG A 20 -5.44 -3.93 -2.53
C ARG A 20 -4.75 -4.74 -3.62
N ALA A 21 -4.50 -4.14 -4.78
CA ALA A 21 -3.83 -4.85 -5.88
C ALA A 21 -2.41 -5.31 -5.49
N LEU A 22 -1.66 -4.44 -4.80
CA LEU A 22 -0.29 -4.74 -4.35
C LEU A 22 -0.24 -5.77 -3.22
N ALA A 23 -1.16 -5.69 -2.26
CA ALA A 23 -1.28 -6.68 -1.19
C ALA A 23 -1.61 -8.07 -1.75
N LEU A 24 -2.52 -8.15 -2.73
CA LEU A 24 -2.84 -9.41 -3.43
C LEU A 24 -1.65 -9.96 -4.25
N ALA A 25 -0.76 -9.07 -4.69
CA ALA A 25 0.50 -9.45 -5.33
C ALA A 25 1.61 -9.81 -4.33
N GLY A 26 1.31 -9.86 -3.02
CA GLY A 26 2.24 -10.26 -1.96
C GLY A 26 3.21 -9.16 -1.52
N ARG A 27 2.91 -7.88 -1.77
CA ARG A 27 3.74 -6.75 -1.33
C ARG A 27 3.35 -6.29 0.07
N ASP A 28 4.35 -5.94 0.88
CA ASP A 28 4.12 -5.26 2.17
C ASP A 28 3.84 -3.76 1.93
N VAL A 29 2.60 -3.35 2.20
CA VAL A 29 2.10 -2.02 1.89
C VAL A 29 1.70 -1.30 3.17
N LEU A 30 2.30 -0.13 3.41
CA LEU A 30 1.92 0.80 4.46
C LEU A 30 1.13 1.97 3.86
N ILE A 31 0.02 2.35 4.50
CA ILE A 31 -0.75 3.53 4.13
C ILE A 31 -0.57 4.60 5.22
N LEU A 32 -0.31 5.84 4.80
CA LEU A 32 -0.17 7.03 5.65
C LEU A 32 -1.24 8.09 5.32
#